data_AF-A0A941FK72-F1
#
_entry.id   AF-A0A941FK72-F1
#
_cell.length_a   1.000
_cell.length_b   1.000
_cell.length_c   1.000
_cell.angle_alpha   90.00
_cell.angle_beta   90.00
_cell.angle_gamma   90.00
#
_symmetry.space_group_name_H-M   'P 1'
#
loop_
_entity.id
_entity.type
_entity.pdbx_description
1 polymer ?
#
loop_
_entity_poly.entity_id
_entity_poly.type
_entity_poly.pdbx_seq_one_letter_code
_entity_poly.pdbx_strand_id
1 'polypeptide(L)'
;MEHGALKHDGNTVEHTGLGMTRIASFSGELEQLSLVNERIDHFPFTKSEDFHSMLMDKLVVNAVINPLTAILGVENGGLITNSFTTNYFKSFSKKSPVFWKFKIRMSHLNMLKPFASQLRKIDLPC
;
A
#
# COMPACT_ATOMS: atom_id res chain seq x y z
N MET A 1 -1.00 2.51 7.73
CA MET A 1 -2.02 1.59 7.18
C MET A 1 -3.19 2.42 6.69
N GLU A 2 -3.86 1.96 5.64
CA GLU A 2 -5.09 2.58 5.12
C GLU A 2 -6.31 1.81 5.62
N HIS A 3 -7.50 2.38 5.42
CA HIS A 3 -8.75 1.78 5.85
C HIS A 3 -9.04 0.45 5.14
N GLY A 4 -9.52 -0.54 5.90
CA GLY A 4 -10.08 -1.77 5.37
C GLY A 4 -11.61 -1.66 5.31
N ALA A 5 -12.22 -2.03 4.18
CA ALA A 5 -13.67 -2.03 4.03
C ALA A 5 -14.13 -3.32 3.36
N LEU A 6 -15.10 -4.00 3.98
CA LEU A 6 -15.76 -5.18 3.42
C LEU A 6 -17.22 -4.86 3.15
N LYS A 7 -17.65 -4.98 1.90
CA LYS A 7 -19.06 -4.83 1.52
C LYS A 7 -19.79 -6.14 1.75
N HIS A 8 -20.86 -6.12 2.54
CA HIS A 8 -21.70 -7.28 2.80
C HIS A 8 -22.86 -7.38 1.81
N ASP A 9 -23.55 -6.27 1.55
CA ASP A 9 -24.70 -6.20 0.66
C ASP A 9 -24.87 -4.79 0.04
N GLY A 10 -26.07 -4.44 -0.43
CA GLY A 10 -26.36 -3.19 -1.11
C GLY A 10 -26.15 -1.92 -0.27
N ASN A 11 -26.22 -2.01 1.06
CA ASN A 11 -26.15 -0.85 1.95
C ASN A 11 -25.33 -1.09 3.23
N THR A 12 -24.77 -2.29 3.42
CA THR A 12 -23.98 -2.64 4.60
C THR A 12 -22.50 -2.77 4.26
N VAL A 13 -21.67 -2.04 5.00
CA VAL A 13 -20.20 -2.10 4.93
C VAL A 13 -19.63 -2.28 6.33
N GLU A 14 -18.63 -3.14 6.45
CA GLU A 14 -17.86 -3.33 7.68
C GLU A 14 -16.50 -2.64 7.55
N HIS A 15 -16.16 -1.85 8.56
CA HIS A 15 -14.85 -1.21 8.68
C HIS A 15 -13.87 -2.20 9.33
N THR A 16 -13.18 -2.98 8.51
CA THR A 16 -12.33 -4.10 8.96
C THR A 16 -10.93 -3.67 9.41
N GLY A 17 -10.55 -2.41 9.21
CA GLY A 17 -9.27 -1.90 9.67
C GLY A 17 -9.24 -0.38 9.77
N LEU A 18 -8.99 0.14 10.98
CA LEU A 18 -8.80 1.56 11.24
C LEU A 18 -7.48 2.02 10.60
N GLY A 19 -7.61 2.89 9.60
CA GLY A 19 -6.48 3.45 8.86
C GLY A 19 -6.38 4.96 8.95
N MET A 20 -5.53 5.53 8.11
CA MET A 20 -5.39 6.95 7.88
C MET A 20 -5.75 7.27 6.43
N THR A 21 -6.59 8.28 6.20
CA THR A 21 -6.87 8.79 4.86
C THR A 21 -5.91 9.92 4.53
N ARG A 22 -4.99 9.68 3.58
CA ARG A 22 -4.03 10.69 3.13
C ARG A 22 -4.60 11.47 1.95
N ILE A 23 -4.52 12.79 2.01
CA ILE A 23 -4.98 13.69 0.94
C ILE A 23 -3.82 14.59 0.53
N ALA A 24 -3.65 14.79 -0.77
CA ALA A 24 -2.70 15.73 -1.34
C ALA A 24 -3.37 16.52 -2.45
N SER A 25 -2.97 17.77 -2.64
CA SER A 25 -3.43 18.55 -3.77
C SER A 25 -2.72 18.10 -5.05
N PHE A 26 -3.48 17.73 -6.08
CA PHE A 26 -2.94 17.59 -7.44
C PHE A 26 -2.70 18.95 -8.07
N SER A 27 -3.60 19.90 -7.80
CA SER A 27 -3.57 21.28 -8.27
C SER A 27 -4.39 22.17 -7.34
N GLY A 28 -3.91 23.38 -7.06
CA GLY A 28 -4.58 24.33 -6.15
C GLY A 28 -4.18 24.13 -4.68
N GLU A 29 -4.87 24.84 -3.79
CA GLU A 29 -4.57 24.85 -2.36
C GLU A 29 -5.43 23.84 -1.59
N LEU A 30 -4.77 22.99 -0.80
CA LEU A 30 -5.44 21.95 -0.01
C LEU A 30 -6.16 22.54 1.22
N GLU A 31 -5.77 23.75 1.61
CA GLU A 31 -6.25 24.51 2.76
C GLU A 31 -7.75 24.81 2.69
N GLN A 32 -8.31 24.85 1.48
CA GLN A 32 -9.72 25.12 1.23
C GLN A 32 -10.62 23.91 1.51
N LEU A 33 -10.03 22.73 1.76
CA LEU A 33 -10.77 21.48 1.95
C LEU A 33 -11.03 21.26 3.45
N SER A 34 -12.24 21.63 3.91
CA SER A 34 -12.62 21.62 5.34
C SER A 34 -12.43 20.27 6.01
N LEU A 35 -12.69 19.18 5.29
CA LEU A 35 -12.59 17.80 5.76
C LEU A 35 -11.22 17.44 6.35
N VAL A 36 -10.15 18.06 5.84
CA VAL A 36 -8.78 17.76 6.32
C VAL A 36 -8.48 18.42 7.66
N ASN A 37 -9.27 19.43 8.04
CA ASN A 37 -9.17 20.10 9.32
C ASN A 37 -10.15 19.52 10.36
N GLU A 38 -11.03 18.61 9.95
CA GLU A 38 -11.98 17.94 10.84
C GLU A 38 -11.33 16.72 11.51
N ARG A 39 -11.58 16.58 12.81
CA ARG A 39 -11.19 15.39 13.55
C ARG A 39 -12.33 14.39 13.56
N ILE A 40 -12.17 13.32 12.80
CA ILE A 40 -13.10 12.18 12.79
C ILE A 40 -12.35 10.98 13.37
N ASP A 41 -12.64 10.61 14.63
CA ASP A 41 -11.83 9.66 15.40
C ASP A 41 -11.68 8.29 14.72
N HIS A 42 -12.73 7.80 14.07
CA HIS A 42 -12.71 6.51 13.37
C HIS A 42 -12.40 6.62 11.88
N PHE A 43 -12.16 7.82 11.35
CA PHE A 43 -11.84 8.05 9.94
C PHE A 43 -10.91 9.27 9.79
N PRO A 44 -9.69 9.21 10.34
CA PRO A 44 -8.82 10.37 10.40
C PRO A 44 -8.23 10.71 9.03
N PHE A 45 -8.02 12.01 8.82
CA PHE A 45 -7.41 12.57 7.61
C PHE A 45 -6.02 13.15 7.91
N THR A 46 -5.13 13.10 6.92
CA THR A 46 -3.83 13.77 6.99
C THR A 46 -3.41 14.34 5.64
N LYS A 47 -2.73 15.49 5.67
CA LYS A 47 -2.19 16.14 4.47
C LYS A 47 -0.88 15.49 4.05
N SER A 48 -0.67 15.39 2.75
CA SER A 48 0.61 15.05 2.14
C SER A 48 0.97 16.15 1.15
N GLU A 49 2.20 16.65 1.23
CA GLU A 49 2.66 17.77 0.40
C GLU A 49 2.86 17.36 -1.07
N ASP A 50 3.36 16.14 -1.30
CA ASP A 50 3.57 15.59 -2.63
C ASP A 50 2.54 14.50 -2.95
N PHE A 51 1.59 14.83 -3.83
CA PHE A 51 0.58 13.89 -4.31
C PHE A 51 1.22 12.72 -5.09
N HIS A 52 2.30 12.99 -5.83
CA HIS A 52 2.92 12.00 -6.69
C HIS A 52 3.61 10.94 -5.83
N SER A 53 4.41 11.35 -4.83
CA SER A 53 5.01 10.39 -3.90
C SER A 53 3.94 9.59 -3.15
N MET A 54 2.87 10.23 -2.69
CA MET A 54 1.77 9.56 -1.97
C MET A 54 1.12 8.46 -2.82
N LEU A 55 0.82 8.75 -4.09
CA LEU A 55 0.25 7.76 -5.01
C LEU A 55 1.25 6.67 -5.39
N MET A 56 2.52 7.03 -5.58
CA MET A 56 3.56 6.05 -5.93
C MET A 56 3.78 5.04 -4.81
N ASP A 57 3.83 5.47 -3.56
CA ASP A 57 3.91 4.60 -2.39
C ASP A 57 2.81 3.52 -2.43
N LYS A 58 1.57 3.93 -2.74
CA LYS A 58 0.43 3.02 -2.85
C LYS A 58 0.54 2.10 -4.07
N LEU A 59 0.92 2.65 -5.21
CA LEU A 59 1.01 1.93 -6.47
C LEU A 59 2.07 0.83 -6.42
N VAL A 60 3.24 1.09 -5.83
CA VAL A 60 4.32 0.09 -5.71
C VAL A 60 3.86 -1.14 -4.94
N VAL A 61 3.17 -0.93 -3.81
CA VAL A 61 2.61 -2.03 -3.03
C VAL A 61 1.62 -2.83 -3.88
N ASN A 62 0.70 -2.16 -4.57
CA ASN A 62 -0.37 -2.83 -5.30
C ASN A 62 0.07 -3.49 -6.61
N ALA A 63 0.97 -2.87 -7.36
CA ALA A 63 1.33 -3.28 -8.72
C ALA A 63 2.61 -4.11 -8.79
N VAL A 64 3.46 -4.07 -7.76
CA VAL A 64 4.73 -4.80 -7.75
C VAL A 64 4.77 -5.82 -6.63
N ILE A 65 4.42 -5.40 -5.42
CA ILE A 65 4.53 -6.29 -4.26
C ILE A 65 3.45 -7.36 -4.27
N ASN A 66 2.16 -6.98 -4.39
CA ASN A 66 1.07 -7.98 -4.38
C ASN A 66 1.19 -9.03 -5.50
N PRO A 67 1.56 -8.69 -6.75
CA PRO A 67 1.78 -9.70 -7.77
C PRO A 67 2.98 -10.60 -7.46
N LEU A 68 4.04 -10.05 -6.90
CA LEU A 68 5.24 -10.82 -6.60
C LEU A 68 5.03 -11.78 -5.42
N THR A 69 4.30 -11.38 -4.38
CA THR A 69 3.90 -12.28 -3.29
C THR A 69 3.03 -13.42 -3.80
N ALA A 70 2.10 -13.13 -4.72
CA ALA A 70 1.26 -14.13 -5.37
C ALA A 70 2.08 -15.15 -6.16
N ILE A 71 2.99 -14.67 -7.02
CA ILE A 71 3.84 -15.54 -7.86
C ILE A 71 4.76 -16.42 -7.00
N LEU A 72 5.31 -15.87 -5.93
CA LEU A 72 6.22 -16.60 -5.04
C LEU A 72 5.48 -17.46 -4.00
N GLY A 73 4.15 -17.35 -3.88
CA GLY A 73 3.35 -18.08 -2.90
C GLY A 73 3.71 -17.72 -1.46
N VAL A 74 4.07 -16.46 -1.20
CA VAL A 74 4.46 -15.99 0.15
C VAL A 74 3.56 -14.88 0.64
N GLU A 75 3.39 -14.79 1.96
CA GLU A 75 2.74 -13.62 2.57
C GLU A 75 3.56 -12.34 2.32
N ASN A 76 2.95 -11.17 2.51
CA ASN A 76 3.61 -9.87 2.34
C ASN A 76 4.92 -9.77 3.14
N GLY A 77 4.95 -10.29 4.37
CA GLY A 77 6.17 -10.35 5.19
C GLY A 77 7.22 -11.33 4.65
N GLY A 78 6.79 -12.37 3.94
CA GLY A 78 7.66 -13.41 3.37
C GLY A 78 8.66 -12.89 2.34
N LEU A 79 8.37 -11.76 1.69
CA LEU A 79 9.29 -11.08 0.77
C LEU A 79 10.56 -10.54 1.43
N ILE A 80 10.53 -10.28 2.74
CA ILE A 80 11.65 -9.67 3.49
C ILE A 80 12.25 -10.59 4.57
N THR A 81 11.54 -11.66 4.96
CA THR A 81 12.00 -12.58 6.01
C THR A 81 12.81 -13.76 5.47
N ASN A 82 12.62 -14.14 4.21
CA ASN A 82 13.33 -15.25 3.59
C ASN A 82 14.45 -14.74 2.67
N SER A 83 15.66 -15.30 2.80
CA SER A 83 16.82 -14.91 2.02
C SER A 83 16.63 -15.14 0.51
N PHE A 84 15.91 -16.19 0.11
CA PHE A 84 15.59 -16.48 -1.28
C PHE A 84 14.69 -15.41 -1.90
N THR A 85 13.54 -15.12 -1.28
CA THR A 85 12.57 -14.14 -1.76
C THR A 85 13.15 -12.72 -1.75
N THR A 86 13.93 -12.39 -0.73
CA THR A 86 14.65 -11.11 -0.62
C THR A 86 15.67 -10.96 -1.74
N ASN A 87 16.46 -12.00 -2.03
CA ASN A 87 17.44 -11.97 -3.11
C ASN A 87 16.78 -11.93 -4.49
N TYR A 88 15.65 -12.61 -4.66
CA TYR A 88 14.84 -12.52 -5.87
C TYR A 88 14.34 -11.09 -6.09
N PHE A 89 13.73 -10.45 -5.08
CA PHE A 89 13.27 -9.06 -5.17
C PHE A 89 14.42 -8.11 -5.51
N LYS A 90 15.58 -8.25 -4.84
CA LYS A 90 16.77 -7.44 -5.12
C LYS A 90 17.26 -7.62 -6.55
N SER A 91 17.21 -8.85 -7.08
CA SER A 91 17.63 -9.14 -8.45
C SER A 91 16.64 -8.60 -9.48
N PHE A 92 15.34 -8.75 -9.21
CA PHE A 92 14.26 -8.24 -10.05
C PHE A 92 14.27 -6.71 -10.11
N SER A 93 14.40 -6.04 -8.96
CA SER A 93 14.45 -4.57 -8.89
C SER A 93 15.62 -3.97 -9.66
N LYS A 94 16.79 -4.64 -9.68
CA LYS A 94 17.95 -4.23 -10.49
C LYS A 94 17.74 -4.42 -12.00
N LYS A 95 16.92 -5.37 -12.42
CA LYS A 95 16.74 -5.72 -13.84
C LYS A 95 15.50 -5.09 -14.46
N SER A 96 14.54 -4.67 -13.65
CA SER A 96 13.24 -4.16 -14.12
C SER A 96 13.26 -2.64 -14.36
N PRO A 97 13.00 -2.18 -15.60
CA PRO A 97 12.88 -0.75 -15.91
C PRO A 97 11.85 0.01 -15.08
N VAL A 98 10.82 -0.69 -14.60
CA VAL A 98 9.76 -0.14 -13.75
C VAL A 98 10.34 0.44 -12.46
N PHE A 99 11.31 -0.24 -11.84
CA PHE A 99 11.91 0.24 -10.60
C PHE A 99 12.70 1.53 -10.80
N TRP A 100 13.38 1.66 -11.93
CA TRP A 100 14.13 2.87 -12.28
C TRP A 100 13.19 4.03 -12.62
N LYS A 101 12.19 3.76 -13.46
CA LYS A 101 11.21 4.76 -13.92
C LYS A 101 10.41 5.35 -12.76
N PHE A 102 10.04 4.53 -11.78
CA PHE A 102 9.26 4.95 -10.62
C PHE A 102 10.10 5.17 -9.35
N LYS A 103 11.44 5.18 -9.47
CA LYS A 103 12.39 5.37 -8.34
C LYS A 103 12.10 4.45 -7.15
N ILE A 104 11.68 3.21 -7.41
CA ILE A 104 11.35 2.23 -6.38
C ILE A 104 12.63 1.76 -5.70
N ARG A 105 12.83 2.20 -4.47
CA ARG A 105 13.92 1.83 -3.55
C ARG A 105 13.58 0.66 -2.65
N MET A 106 14.64 0.07 -2.09
CA MET A 106 14.53 -1.00 -1.11
C MET A 106 13.80 -0.60 0.17
N SER A 107 13.90 0.68 0.54
CA SER A 107 13.17 1.27 1.65
C SER A 107 11.64 1.14 1.51
N HIS A 108 11.10 1.03 0.30
CA HIS A 108 9.65 0.83 0.11
C HIS A 108 9.19 -0.55 0.59
N LEU A 109 10.07 -1.55 0.70
CA LEU A 109 9.69 -2.81 1.36
C LEU A 109 9.45 -2.63 2.87
N ASN A 110 9.94 -1.55 3.49
CA ASN A 110 9.56 -1.23 4.87
C ASN A 110 8.07 -0.97 5.01
N MET A 111 7.39 -0.59 3.91
CA MET A 111 5.94 -0.46 3.89
C MET A 111 5.23 -1.79 4.16
N LEU A 112 5.90 -2.94 3.94
CA LEU A 112 5.37 -4.28 4.24
C LEU A 112 5.51 -4.71 5.68
N LYS A 113 6.32 -4.01 6.51
CA LYS A 113 6.45 -4.33 7.93
C LYS A 113 5.11 -4.41 8.66
N PRO A 114 4.19 -3.43 8.53
CA PRO A 114 2.84 -3.54 9.12
C PRO A 114 1.95 -4.60 8.46
N PHE A 115 2.26 -5.06 7.24
CA PHE A 115 1.53 -6.12 6.54
C PHE A 115 2.13 -7.51 6.74
N ALA A 116 3.24 -7.63 7.47
CA ALA A 116 3.89 -8.90 7.74
C ALA A 116 3.01 -9.88 8.53
N SER A 117 1.98 -9.36 9.22
CA SER A 117 0.94 -10.13 9.91
C SER A 117 -0.39 -10.19 9.16
N GLN A 118 -0.56 -9.46 8.05
CA GLN A 118 -1.80 -9.45 7.29
C GLN A 118 -1.77 -10.54 6.21
N LEU A 119 -2.32 -11.68 6.61
CA LEU A 119 -2.65 -12.84 5.79
C LEU A 119 -3.58 -12.44 4.64
N ARG A 120 -3.03 -12.06 3.49
CA ARG A 120 -3.73 -12.30 2.23
C ARG A 120 -3.22 -13.61 1.68
N LYS A 121 -3.87 -14.71 2.08
CA LYS A 121 -3.94 -15.87 1.19
C LYS A 121 -4.71 -15.38 -0.03
N ILE A 122 -4.02 -15.24 -1.15
CA ILE A 122 -4.70 -15.23 -2.42
C ILE A 122 -5.15 -16.67 -2.59
N ASP A 123 -6.40 -16.95 -2.26
CA ASP A 123 -7.03 -18.21 -2.65
C ASP A 123 -7.07 -18.19 -4.19
N LEU A 124 -6.04 -18.80 -4.80
CA LEU A 124 -6.06 -19.10 -6.22
C LEU A 124 -7.18 -20.12 -6.42
N PRO A 125 -8.24 -19.81 -7.18
CA PRO A 125 -9.21 -20.84 -7.54
C PRO A 125 -8.45 -21.90 -8.35
N CYS A 126 -8.47 -23.14 -7.84
CA CYS A 126 -8.11 -24.32 -8.61
C CYS A 126 -9.04 -24.47 -9.82
#